data_AF-A0A2S6AK69-F1
#
_entry.id   AF-A0A2S6AK69-F1
#
_cell.length_a   1.000
_cell.length_b   1.000
_cell.length_c   1.000
_cell.angle_alpha   90.00
_cell.angle_beta   90.00
_cell.angle_gamma   90.00
#
_symmetry.space_group_name_H-M   'P 1'
#
loop_
_entity.id
_entity.type
_entity.pdbx_description
1 polymer ?
#
loop_
_entity_poly.entity_id
_entity_poly.type
_entity_poly.pdbx_seq_one_letter_code
_entity_poly.pdbx_strand_id
1 'polypeptide(L)'
;MVSVPADPDTVTAVGPEDDPTAVGLRRGDVEAVWESVRAWYRMGTTPAIQICLRRRGAIVLNRAIGHGWGNAPGDGPDVERIPITVDTPFCGFSTAKGVAATVTAMLIEQGAFAPEDRVCDYIPEFAAHGKGRITIADVLSHAAGVPFMPAGYRGFDAVVDEELAVRALIELRPSWPPRRFRVYHALTSGLILRLLVQRATGKRMRDHLAEQVLNPLGFRWTTFGVSPEDVDRVVPSVRTGPRPSRAWSLVAGKALGGGMSASTSADSVRAFLTAELPSGNLVTTAAELSRFYEILCRGGELDGVRILSPDTLRSAIAPSPRIPGIAGRVSLAGFELGGRRSKFGAHTETHFGRSGLTTQYGWADLDRGLSGAILTSGKSTVDTERPWQLCAQISEIVPHSPSARA
;
A
#
# COMPACT_ATOMS: atom_id res chain seq x y z
N MET A 1 -8.17 -8.91 -21.87
CA MET A 1 -7.72 -7.54 -22.18
C MET A 1 -8.93 -6.63 -22.00
N VAL A 2 -8.70 -5.34 -21.81
CA VAL A 2 -9.77 -4.33 -21.79
C VAL A 2 -9.82 -3.57 -23.11
N SER A 3 -10.94 -2.94 -23.41
CA SER A 3 -11.04 -2.05 -24.57
C SER A 3 -10.31 -0.75 -24.26
N VAL A 4 -9.48 -0.30 -25.21
CA VAL A 4 -8.74 0.96 -25.16
C VAL A 4 -9.24 1.83 -26.32
N PRO A 5 -9.66 3.08 -26.09
CA PRO A 5 -10.06 3.98 -27.17
C PRO A 5 -8.87 4.32 -28.07
N ALA A 6 -9.14 4.63 -29.34
CA ALA A 6 -8.11 5.03 -30.30
C ALA A 6 -7.36 6.29 -29.83
N ASP A 7 -8.10 7.23 -29.23
CA ASP A 7 -7.56 8.40 -28.55
C ASP A 7 -7.72 8.25 -27.02
N PRO A 8 -6.62 7.97 -26.28
CA PRO A 8 -6.67 7.85 -24.83
C PRO A 8 -6.98 9.16 -24.10
N ASP A 9 -6.87 10.33 -24.75
CA ASP A 9 -7.15 11.61 -24.12
C ASP A 9 -8.66 11.79 -23.86
N THR A 10 -9.52 11.11 -24.62
CA THR A 10 -10.98 11.04 -24.40
C THR A 10 -11.40 10.43 -23.07
N VAL A 11 -10.49 9.67 -22.43
CA VAL A 11 -10.72 9.00 -21.14
C VAL A 11 -9.66 9.42 -20.12
N THR A 12 -9.00 10.55 -20.35
CA THR A 12 -8.01 11.13 -19.45
C THR A 12 -8.65 12.25 -18.63
N ALA A 13 -8.43 12.23 -17.32
CA ALA A 13 -8.75 13.33 -16.42
C ALA A 13 -7.45 13.91 -15.86
N VAL A 14 -7.34 15.23 -15.87
CA VAL A 14 -6.21 15.98 -15.32
C VAL A 14 -6.70 16.74 -14.10
N GLY A 15 -6.05 16.50 -12.96
CA GLY A 15 -6.28 17.25 -11.73
C GLY A 15 -5.42 18.50 -11.66
N PRO A 16 -5.41 19.21 -10.51
CA PRO A 16 -4.51 20.33 -10.30
C PRO A 16 -3.04 19.90 -10.43
N GLU A 17 -2.28 20.65 -11.23
CA GLU A 17 -0.83 20.50 -11.44
C GLU A 17 -0.17 21.88 -11.35
N ASP A 18 0.94 21.96 -10.61
CA ASP A 18 1.82 23.12 -10.53
C ASP A 18 2.82 23.14 -11.68
N ASP A 19 3.48 24.27 -11.93
CA ASP A 19 4.56 24.33 -12.92
C ASP A 19 5.77 23.50 -12.44
N PRO A 20 6.14 22.39 -13.13
CA PRO A 20 7.27 21.56 -12.72
C PRO A 20 8.61 22.31 -12.75
N THR A 21 8.72 23.39 -13.53
CA THR A 21 9.95 24.20 -13.60
C THR A 21 10.21 24.96 -12.30
N ALA A 22 9.17 25.29 -11.52
CA ALA A 22 9.29 25.95 -10.23
C ALA A 22 10.02 25.09 -9.18
N VAL A 23 10.04 23.76 -9.40
CA VAL A 23 10.71 22.80 -8.51
C VAL A 23 11.89 22.08 -9.18
N GLY A 24 12.40 22.66 -10.26
CA GLY A 24 13.64 22.22 -10.92
C GLY A 24 13.48 21.01 -11.83
N LEU A 25 12.27 20.73 -12.32
CA LEU A 25 12.00 19.69 -13.30
C LEU A 25 11.74 20.30 -14.67
N ARG A 26 12.04 19.57 -15.74
CA ARG A 26 11.68 19.99 -17.11
C ARG A 26 10.27 19.49 -17.40
N ARG A 27 9.41 20.34 -17.96
CA ARG A 27 8.05 19.97 -18.38
C ARG A 27 8.05 18.75 -19.31
N GLY A 28 8.98 18.69 -20.26
CA GLY A 28 9.13 17.55 -21.16
C GLY A 28 9.44 16.21 -20.47
N ASP A 29 10.13 16.22 -19.33
CA ASP A 29 10.39 14.99 -18.57
C ASP A 29 9.13 14.49 -17.87
N VAL A 30 8.33 15.40 -17.32
CA VAL A 30 7.03 15.08 -16.71
C VAL A 30 6.07 14.51 -17.76
N GLU A 31 6.00 15.14 -18.93
CA GLU A 31 5.19 14.61 -20.04
C GLU A 31 5.71 13.25 -20.52
N ALA A 32 7.02 13.00 -20.52
CA ALA A 32 7.57 11.69 -20.85
C ALA A 32 7.18 10.59 -19.83
N VAL A 33 7.03 10.94 -18.55
CA VAL A 33 6.46 10.03 -17.54
C VAL A 33 4.98 9.76 -17.84
N TRP A 34 4.21 10.78 -18.21
CA TRP A 34 2.83 10.60 -18.62
C TRP A 34 2.70 9.71 -19.86
N GLU A 35 3.57 9.87 -20.85
CA GLU A 35 3.60 8.98 -22.02
C GLU A 35 3.84 7.52 -21.66
N SER A 36 4.70 7.24 -20.68
CA SER A 36 4.91 5.88 -20.18
C SER A 36 3.62 5.31 -19.56
N VAL A 37 2.83 6.14 -18.88
CA VAL A 37 1.50 5.74 -18.34
C VAL A 37 0.51 5.49 -19.48
N ARG A 38 0.45 6.36 -20.50
CA ARG A 38 -0.40 6.15 -21.68
C ARG A 38 -0.01 4.87 -22.43
N ALA A 39 1.28 4.61 -22.58
CA ALA A 39 1.80 3.38 -23.19
C ALA A 39 1.41 2.14 -22.39
N TRP A 40 1.44 2.20 -21.06
CA TRP A 40 0.95 1.12 -20.21
C TRP A 40 -0.57 0.93 -20.36
N TYR A 41 -1.36 2.00 -20.33
CA TYR A 41 -2.81 1.90 -20.56
C TYR A 41 -3.16 1.25 -21.91
N ARG A 42 -2.43 1.61 -22.98
CA ARG A 42 -2.58 1.01 -24.32
C ARG A 42 -2.31 -0.49 -24.36
N MET A 43 -1.62 -1.05 -23.37
CA MET A 43 -1.48 -2.50 -23.27
C MET A 43 -2.81 -3.21 -22.98
N GLY A 44 -3.89 -2.52 -22.58
CA GLY A 44 -5.18 -3.15 -22.31
C GLY A 44 -5.13 -4.16 -21.14
N THR A 45 -4.14 -4.03 -20.25
CA THR A 45 -3.95 -4.91 -19.08
C THR A 45 -4.59 -4.34 -17.82
N THR A 46 -5.01 -3.08 -17.83
CA THR A 46 -5.72 -2.44 -16.72
C THR A 46 -6.82 -1.52 -17.25
N PRO A 47 -8.07 -1.58 -16.74
CA PRO A 47 -9.14 -0.68 -17.16
C PRO A 47 -8.86 0.78 -16.84
N ALA A 48 -8.12 1.03 -15.76
CA ALA A 48 -7.91 2.36 -15.22
C ALA A 48 -6.54 2.48 -14.52
N ILE A 49 -5.93 3.66 -14.61
CA ILE A 49 -4.68 4.04 -13.94
C ILE A 49 -4.83 5.44 -13.36
N GLN A 50 -4.38 5.65 -12.12
CA GLN A 50 -4.09 6.98 -11.57
C GLN A 50 -2.61 7.11 -11.23
N ILE A 51 -2.06 8.30 -11.43
CA ILE A 51 -0.72 8.67 -10.95
C ILE A 51 -0.75 10.08 -10.35
N CYS A 52 -0.06 10.26 -9.24
CA CYS A 52 0.22 11.57 -8.69
C CYS A 52 1.65 11.64 -8.19
N LEU A 53 2.37 12.69 -8.56
CA LEU A 53 3.74 12.97 -8.15
C LEU A 53 3.84 14.35 -7.52
N ARG A 54 4.54 14.42 -6.39
CA ARG A 54 4.82 15.68 -5.69
C ARG A 54 6.30 15.86 -5.53
N ARG A 55 6.78 17.08 -5.71
CA ARG A 55 8.16 17.46 -5.49
C ARG A 55 8.20 18.73 -4.65
N ARG A 56 8.71 18.63 -3.43
CA ARG A 56 8.83 19.75 -2.47
C ARG A 56 7.48 20.49 -2.30
N GLY A 57 6.42 19.74 -2.07
CA GLY A 57 5.05 20.26 -1.93
C GLY A 57 4.29 20.46 -3.24
N ALA A 58 4.97 20.76 -4.36
CA ALA A 58 4.31 21.03 -5.65
C ALA A 58 3.81 19.74 -6.31
N ILE A 59 2.58 19.73 -6.81
CA ILE A 59 1.99 18.62 -7.57
C ILE A 59 2.45 18.72 -9.02
N VAL A 60 3.43 17.92 -9.41
CA VAL A 60 4.04 18.03 -10.75
C VAL A 60 3.37 17.14 -11.80
N LEU A 61 2.58 16.15 -11.37
CA LEU A 61 1.76 15.30 -12.22
C LEU A 61 0.57 14.79 -11.39
N ASN A 62 -0.65 14.92 -11.87
CA ASN A 62 -1.85 14.41 -11.21
C ASN A 62 -2.91 14.07 -12.25
N ARG A 63 -2.88 12.83 -12.75
CA ARG A 63 -3.69 12.40 -13.89
C ARG A 63 -4.28 11.02 -13.68
N ALA A 64 -5.43 10.81 -14.29
CA ALA A 64 -6.14 9.55 -14.33
C ALA A 64 -6.47 9.20 -15.78
N ILE A 65 -6.50 7.91 -16.11
CA ILE A 65 -6.86 7.43 -17.45
C ILE A 65 -7.67 6.14 -17.38
N GLY A 66 -8.70 6.05 -18.21
CA GLY A 66 -9.51 4.85 -18.42
C GLY A 66 -10.83 4.85 -17.64
N HIS A 67 -11.38 3.66 -17.41
CA HIS A 67 -12.75 3.47 -16.92
C HIS A 67 -12.77 2.68 -15.61
N GLY A 68 -13.58 3.14 -14.66
CA GLY A 68 -13.79 2.45 -13.39
C GLY A 68 -14.79 1.31 -13.54
N TRP A 69 -15.81 1.49 -14.38
CA TRP A 69 -16.93 0.56 -14.58
C TRP A 69 -17.22 0.37 -16.08
N GLY A 70 -17.78 -0.78 -16.44
CA GLY A 70 -18.21 -1.12 -17.81
C GLY A 70 -17.09 -1.46 -18.80
N ASN A 71 -15.83 -1.59 -18.33
CA ASN A 71 -14.67 -1.93 -19.17
C ASN A 71 -13.86 -3.12 -18.61
N ALA A 72 -14.47 -3.94 -17.75
CA ALA A 72 -13.87 -5.16 -17.24
C ALA A 72 -13.94 -6.28 -18.29
N PRO A 73 -13.02 -7.26 -18.27
CA PRO A 73 -13.16 -8.44 -19.11
C PRO A 73 -14.45 -9.21 -18.76
N GLY A 74 -15.37 -9.29 -19.72
CA GLY A 74 -16.67 -9.94 -19.54
C GLY A 74 -17.85 -8.98 -19.52
N ASP A 75 -17.62 -7.67 -19.42
CA ASP A 75 -18.67 -6.67 -19.61
C ASP A 75 -19.17 -6.71 -21.06
N GLY A 76 -20.49 -6.64 -21.22
CA GLY A 76 -21.15 -6.67 -22.53
C GLY A 76 -20.88 -5.39 -23.33
N PRO A 77 -21.08 -5.42 -24.67
CA PRO A 77 -20.86 -4.26 -25.53
C PRO A 77 -21.76 -3.06 -25.19
N ASP A 78 -22.93 -3.31 -24.62
CA ASP A 78 -23.95 -2.30 -24.30
C ASP A 78 -23.82 -1.73 -22.88
N VAL A 79 -22.86 -2.20 -22.08
CA VAL A 79 -22.64 -1.69 -20.72
C VAL A 79 -22.00 -0.30 -20.82
N GLU A 80 -22.61 0.67 -20.14
CA GLU A 80 -22.08 2.03 -20.06
C GLU A 80 -20.67 2.02 -19.43
N ARG A 81 -19.72 2.65 -20.12
CA ARG A 81 -18.34 2.80 -19.66
C ARG A 81 -18.20 4.11 -18.91
N ILE A 82 -17.89 4.02 -17.63
CA ILE A 82 -17.79 5.19 -16.76
C ILE A 82 -16.31 5.54 -16.57
N PRO A 83 -15.83 6.68 -17.11
CA PRO A 83 -14.44 7.11 -16.94
C PRO A 83 -14.14 7.44 -15.47
N ILE A 84 -12.90 7.19 -15.04
CA ILE A 84 -12.44 7.66 -13.72
C ILE A 84 -12.01 9.12 -13.77
N THR A 85 -12.06 9.80 -12.63
CA THR A 85 -11.37 11.07 -12.39
C THR A 85 -10.17 10.86 -11.46
N VAL A 86 -9.40 11.92 -11.17
CA VAL A 86 -8.34 11.89 -10.15
C VAL A 86 -8.87 11.69 -8.71
N ASP A 87 -10.17 11.89 -8.50
CA ASP A 87 -10.83 11.78 -7.20
C ASP A 87 -11.54 10.42 -7.00
N THR A 88 -11.54 9.56 -8.02
CA THR A 88 -12.15 8.23 -7.93
C THR A 88 -11.26 7.29 -7.10
N PRO A 89 -11.74 6.70 -6.00
CA PRO A 89 -10.90 5.90 -5.11
C PRO A 89 -10.65 4.48 -5.61
N PHE A 90 -9.48 3.93 -5.28
CA PHE A 90 -9.06 2.57 -5.56
C PHE A 90 -8.76 1.85 -4.26
N CYS A 91 -8.97 0.53 -4.23
CA CYS A 91 -8.33 -0.31 -3.23
C CYS A 91 -6.85 -0.52 -3.60
N GLY A 92 -5.94 0.18 -2.92
CA GLY A 92 -4.48 0.13 -3.04
C GLY A 92 -3.80 -1.10 -2.43
N PHE A 93 -4.58 -2.04 -1.89
CA PHE A 93 -4.13 -3.27 -1.25
C PHE A 93 -3.00 -3.09 -0.23
N SER A 94 -1.85 -3.74 -0.46
CA SER A 94 -0.73 -3.75 0.49
C SER A 94 -0.03 -2.41 0.66
N THR A 95 -0.34 -1.37 -0.12
CA THR A 95 0.06 0.01 0.21
C THR A 95 -0.39 0.41 1.61
N ALA A 96 -1.47 -0.22 2.13
CA ALA A 96 -1.91 -0.16 3.52
C ALA A 96 -0.78 -0.32 4.54
N LYS A 97 0.20 -1.19 4.28
CA LYS A 97 1.28 -1.45 5.23
C LYS A 97 2.17 -0.23 5.46
N GLY A 98 2.33 0.66 4.48
CA GLY A 98 3.07 1.91 4.68
C GLY A 98 2.33 2.89 5.59
N VAL A 99 1.00 2.98 5.42
CA VAL A 99 0.14 3.78 6.30
C VAL A 99 0.10 3.17 7.71
N ALA A 100 -0.04 1.84 7.81
CA ALA A 100 -0.03 1.14 9.09
C ALA A 100 1.31 1.27 9.82
N ALA A 101 2.43 1.16 9.10
CA ALA A 101 3.77 1.41 9.64
C ALA A 101 3.90 2.83 10.22
N THR A 102 3.32 3.81 9.55
CA THR A 102 3.28 5.20 10.03
C THR A 102 2.47 5.30 11.33
N VAL A 103 1.24 4.77 11.35
CA VAL A 103 0.39 4.77 12.56
C VAL A 103 1.07 4.04 13.72
N THR A 104 1.72 2.91 13.46
CA THR A 104 2.47 2.19 14.50
C THR A 104 3.67 2.99 15.00
N ALA A 105 4.41 3.68 14.12
CA ALA A 105 5.49 4.57 14.53
C ALA A 105 4.99 5.75 15.38
N MET A 106 3.81 6.30 15.06
CA MET A 106 3.17 7.36 15.86
C MET A 106 2.86 6.86 17.27
N LEU A 107 2.27 5.68 17.38
CA LEU A 107 1.93 5.07 18.67
C LEU A 107 3.17 4.71 19.49
N ILE A 108 4.29 4.35 18.84
CA ILE A 108 5.58 4.18 19.49
C ILE A 108 6.10 5.51 20.04
N GLU A 109 6.08 6.58 19.25
CA GLU A 109 6.49 7.93 19.70
C GLU A 109 5.63 8.42 20.87
N GLN A 110 4.32 8.11 20.83
CA GLN A 110 3.36 8.46 21.89
C GLN A 110 3.48 7.58 23.14
N GLY A 111 4.36 6.57 23.13
CA GLY A 111 4.58 5.68 24.28
C GLY A 111 3.47 4.66 24.54
N ALA A 112 2.61 4.38 23.56
CA ALA A 112 1.57 3.36 23.70
C ALA A 112 2.16 1.93 23.79
N PHE A 113 3.27 1.71 23.10
CA PHE A 113 4.08 0.48 23.14
C PHE A 113 5.48 0.73 22.56
N ALA A 114 6.44 -0.12 22.91
CA ALA A 114 7.79 -0.09 22.37
C ALA A 114 8.01 -1.21 21.32
N PRO A 115 8.94 -1.03 20.36
CA PRO A 115 9.18 -2.03 19.32
C PRO A 115 9.57 -3.43 19.84
N GLU A 116 10.30 -3.50 20.95
CA GLU A 116 10.77 -4.76 21.54
C GLU A 116 9.79 -5.37 22.55
N ASP A 117 8.65 -4.72 22.80
CA ASP A 117 7.60 -5.33 23.62
C ASP A 117 7.07 -6.58 22.91
N ARG A 118 6.65 -7.57 23.70
CA ARG A 118 6.11 -8.80 23.16
C ARG A 118 4.68 -8.54 22.75
N VAL A 119 4.26 -9.12 21.63
CA VAL A 119 2.85 -9.04 21.20
C VAL A 119 1.92 -9.57 22.29
N CYS A 120 2.35 -10.58 23.06
CA CYS A 120 1.57 -11.15 24.15
C CYS A 120 1.44 -10.26 25.39
N ASP A 121 2.23 -9.20 25.52
CA ASP A 121 2.07 -8.25 26.63
C ASP A 121 0.77 -7.43 26.47
N TYR A 122 0.27 -7.32 25.23
CA TYR A 122 -0.99 -6.65 24.86
C TYR A 122 -2.12 -7.61 24.48
N ILE A 123 -1.75 -8.79 23.95
CA ILE A 123 -2.68 -9.84 23.53
C ILE A 123 -2.27 -11.15 24.22
N PRO A 124 -2.57 -11.35 25.52
CA PRO A 124 -2.06 -12.49 26.29
C PRO A 124 -2.28 -13.85 25.62
N GLU A 125 -3.46 -14.04 25.01
CA GLU A 125 -3.84 -15.25 24.28
C GLU A 125 -2.96 -15.54 23.05
N PHE A 126 -2.25 -14.54 22.51
CA PHE A 126 -1.28 -14.72 21.43
C PHE A 126 -0.09 -15.57 21.87
N ALA A 127 0.22 -15.70 23.17
CA ALA A 127 1.37 -16.49 23.62
C ALA A 127 1.28 -18.01 23.28
N ALA A 128 0.08 -18.49 22.94
CA ALA A 128 -0.18 -19.88 22.58
C ALA A 128 0.78 -20.42 21.50
N HIS A 129 1.04 -21.73 21.54
CA HIS A 129 1.90 -22.44 20.57
C HIS A 129 3.32 -21.86 20.41
N GLY A 130 3.91 -21.32 21.48
CA GLY A 130 5.31 -20.88 21.50
C GLY A 130 5.54 -19.50 20.89
N LYS A 131 4.48 -18.69 20.71
CA LYS A 131 4.56 -17.33 20.15
C LYS A 131 4.96 -16.26 21.16
N GLY A 132 5.05 -16.57 22.45
CA GLY A 132 5.28 -15.60 23.53
C GLY A 132 6.62 -14.83 23.51
N ARG A 133 7.50 -15.06 22.52
CA ARG A 133 8.74 -14.29 22.32
C ARG A 133 8.69 -13.34 21.11
N ILE A 134 7.61 -13.36 20.33
CA ILE A 134 7.46 -12.51 19.14
C ILE A 134 7.26 -11.06 19.60
N THR A 135 8.12 -10.17 19.12
CA THR A 135 8.07 -8.73 19.39
C THR A 135 7.26 -7.98 18.33
N ILE A 136 6.85 -6.76 18.64
CA ILE A 136 6.18 -5.86 17.68
C ILE A 136 7.10 -5.59 16.47
N ALA A 137 8.40 -5.38 16.70
CA ALA A 137 9.42 -5.22 15.66
C ALA A 137 9.53 -6.46 14.75
N ASP A 138 9.35 -7.66 15.29
CA ASP A 138 9.34 -8.89 14.49
C ASP A 138 8.13 -8.93 13.54
N VAL A 139 6.97 -8.45 13.99
CA VAL A 139 5.75 -8.38 13.17
C VAL A 139 5.92 -7.35 12.06
N LEU A 140 6.32 -6.12 12.40
CA LEU A 140 6.51 -5.01 11.46
C LEU A 140 7.50 -5.36 10.37
N SER A 141 8.61 -5.97 10.75
CA SER A 141 9.67 -6.29 9.80
C SER A 141 9.46 -7.63 9.07
N HIS A 142 8.38 -8.38 9.32
CA HIS A 142 8.15 -9.71 8.75
C HIS A 142 9.15 -10.79 9.21
N ALA A 143 9.70 -10.65 10.42
CA ALA A 143 10.61 -11.58 11.06
C ALA A 143 9.93 -12.49 12.11
N ALA A 144 8.63 -12.35 12.36
CA ALA A 144 7.90 -13.09 13.39
C ALA A 144 7.75 -14.60 13.15
N GLY A 145 8.00 -15.06 11.91
CA GLY A 145 7.90 -16.49 11.55
C GLY A 145 6.48 -17.03 11.43
N VAL A 146 5.48 -16.15 11.30
CA VAL A 146 4.06 -16.49 11.16
C VAL A 146 3.43 -15.93 9.88
N PRO A 147 4.00 -16.17 8.68
CA PRO A 147 3.52 -15.53 7.45
C PRO A 147 2.21 -16.12 6.90
N PHE A 148 1.78 -17.29 7.37
CA PHE A 148 0.64 -18.03 6.82
C PHE A 148 -0.48 -18.19 7.85
N MET A 149 -1.73 -18.17 7.40
CA MET A 149 -2.88 -18.48 8.25
C MET A 149 -2.81 -19.93 8.74
N PRO A 150 -3.30 -20.23 9.96
CA PRO A 150 -3.41 -21.61 10.44
C PRO A 150 -4.34 -22.45 9.57
N ALA A 151 -4.11 -23.76 9.54
CA ALA A 151 -4.97 -24.70 8.83
C ALA A 151 -6.42 -24.63 9.36
N GLY A 152 -7.40 -24.73 8.47
CA GLY A 152 -8.82 -24.61 8.80
C GLY A 152 -9.36 -23.17 8.85
N TYR A 153 -8.49 -22.16 8.84
CA TYR A 153 -8.90 -20.75 8.76
C TYR A 153 -8.70 -20.20 7.36
N ARG A 154 -9.71 -19.54 6.83
CA ARG A 154 -9.61 -18.80 5.56
C ARG A 154 -9.24 -17.35 5.87
N GLY A 155 -8.25 -16.82 5.16
CA GLY A 155 -7.77 -15.46 5.38
C GLY A 155 -8.87 -14.41 5.22
N PHE A 156 -9.74 -14.58 4.22
CA PHE A 156 -10.89 -13.69 4.00
C PHE A 156 -11.82 -13.64 5.23
N ASP A 157 -12.22 -14.80 5.75
CA ASP A 157 -13.16 -14.87 6.88
C ASP A 157 -12.56 -14.18 8.12
N ALA A 158 -11.27 -14.37 8.39
CA ALA A 158 -10.57 -13.68 9.49
C ALA A 158 -10.40 -12.16 9.27
N VAL A 159 -10.48 -11.67 8.03
CA VAL A 159 -10.46 -10.23 7.76
C VAL A 159 -11.78 -9.59 8.14
N VAL A 160 -12.90 -10.21 7.76
CA VAL A 160 -14.25 -9.68 7.93
C VAL A 160 -14.85 -9.95 9.32
N ASP A 161 -14.43 -11.02 9.99
CA ASP A 161 -14.86 -11.39 11.34
C ASP A 161 -13.69 -11.24 12.33
N GLU A 162 -13.85 -10.29 13.26
CA GLU A 162 -12.82 -9.96 14.26
C GLU A 162 -12.64 -11.06 15.31
N GLU A 163 -13.71 -11.72 15.73
CA GLU A 163 -13.63 -12.83 16.69
C GLU A 163 -12.93 -14.03 16.05
N LEU A 164 -13.24 -14.30 14.78
CA LEU A 164 -12.55 -15.33 14.02
C LEU A 164 -11.06 -14.97 13.82
N ALA A 165 -10.73 -13.69 13.63
CA ALA A 165 -9.34 -13.24 13.57
C ALA A 165 -8.59 -13.53 14.86
N VAL A 166 -9.17 -13.21 16.02
CA VAL A 166 -8.57 -13.49 17.33
C VAL A 166 -8.33 -14.99 17.47
N ARG A 167 -9.34 -15.83 17.19
CA ARG A 167 -9.20 -17.30 17.23
C ARG A 167 -8.10 -17.81 16.29
N ALA A 168 -8.03 -17.27 15.07
CA ALA A 168 -6.97 -17.62 14.12
C ALA A 168 -5.58 -17.22 14.63
N LEU A 169 -5.44 -16.07 15.30
CA LEU A 169 -4.16 -15.62 15.87
C LEU A 169 -3.75 -16.47 17.09
N ILE A 170 -4.70 -16.96 17.89
CA ILE A 170 -4.43 -17.92 18.96
C ILE A 170 -3.86 -19.21 18.38
N GLU A 171 -4.54 -19.80 17.39
CA GLU A 171 -4.16 -21.07 16.74
C GLU A 171 -2.93 -20.96 15.83
N LEU A 172 -2.47 -19.74 15.53
CA LEU A 172 -1.30 -19.49 14.70
C LEU A 172 -0.06 -20.17 15.29
N ARG A 173 0.68 -20.91 14.45
CA ARG A 173 1.93 -21.57 14.84
C ARG A 173 3.10 -20.99 14.06
N PRO A 174 4.20 -20.59 14.72
CA PRO A 174 5.41 -20.19 14.01
C PRO A 174 5.88 -21.32 13.09
N SER A 175 6.05 -21.00 11.82
CA SER A 175 6.70 -21.90 10.86
C SER A 175 8.19 -22.04 11.17
N TRP A 176 8.76 -21.03 11.84
CA TRP A 176 10.12 -21.02 12.39
C TRP A 176 10.22 -20.01 13.55
N PRO A 177 11.28 -20.10 14.39
CA PRO A 177 11.53 -19.11 15.44
C PRO A 177 11.65 -17.68 14.90
N PRO A 178 11.22 -16.64 15.65
CA PRO A 178 11.35 -15.26 15.23
C PRO A 178 12.81 -14.91 14.90
N ARG A 179 13.01 -13.99 13.95
CA ARG A 179 14.31 -13.53 13.44
C ARG A 179 15.15 -14.58 12.70
N ARG A 180 14.67 -15.82 12.53
CA ARG A 180 15.37 -16.84 11.71
C ARG A 180 15.30 -16.53 10.21
N PHE A 181 14.11 -16.21 9.70
CA PHE A 181 13.90 -15.85 8.30
C PHE A 181 12.91 -14.70 8.16
N ARG A 182 13.11 -13.89 7.12
CA ARG A 182 12.18 -12.82 6.72
C ARG A 182 11.30 -13.27 5.56
N VAL A 183 10.04 -13.55 5.86
CA VAL A 183 9.04 -13.94 4.84
C VAL A 183 7.82 -13.05 4.99
N TYR A 184 7.35 -12.52 3.88
CA TYR A 184 6.27 -11.53 3.84
C TYR A 184 5.00 -12.03 4.55
N HIS A 185 4.54 -11.29 5.56
CA HIS A 185 3.29 -11.59 6.29
C HIS A 185 2.14 -10.85 5.60
N ALA A 186 1.60 -11.44 4.54
CA ALA A 186 0.62 -10.77 3.68
C ALA A 186 -0.63 -10.32 4.46
N LEU A 187 -1.20 -11.23 5.26
CA LEU A 187 -2.40 -10.98 6.07
C LEU A 187 -2.09 -10.86 7.56
N THR A 188 -1.36 -11.84 8.12
CA THR A 188 -1.16 -11.99 9.57
C THR A 188 -0.59 -10.74 10.23
N SER A 189 0.31 -10.00 9.57
CA SER A 189 0.81 -8.72 10.09
C SER A 189 -0.30 -7.71 10.37
N GLY A 190 -1.24 -7.54 9.43
CA GLY A 190 -2.35 -6.59 9.61
C GLY A 190 -3.34 -7.03 10.68
N LEU A 191 -3.61 -8.33 10.77
CA LEU A 191 -4.47 -8.88 11.82
C LEU A 191 -3.86 -8.69 13.21
N ILE A 192 -2.54 -8.91 13.35
CA ILE A 192 -1.84 -8.68 14.62
C ILE A 192 -1.81 -7.19 14.94
N LEU A 193 -1.42 -6.34 13.98
CA LEU A 193 -1.27 -4.90 14.22
C LEU A 193 -2.60 -4.21 14.55
N ARG A 194 -3.71 -4.56 13.89
CA ARG A 194 -5.03 -3.98 14.22
C ARG A 194 -5.46 -4.33 15.65
N LEU A 195 -5.26 -5.58 16.06
CA LEU A 195 -5.61 -6.04 17.39
C LEU A 195 -4.68 -5.44 18.44
N LEU A 196 -3.39 -5.34 18.15
CA LEU A 196 -2.40 -4.69 19.02
C LEU A 196 -2.78 -3.24 19.30
N VAL A 197 -3.07 -2.46 18.26
CA VAL A 197 -3.49 -1.05 18.41
C VAL A 197 -4.78 -0.96 19.21
N GLN A 198 -5.75 -1.81 18.92
CA GLN A 198 -7.01 -1.86 19.67
C GLN A 198 -6.79 -2.13 21.16
N ARG A 199 -5.95 -3.12 21.50
CA ARG A 199 -5.67 -3.49 22.90
C ARG A 199 -4.84 -2.43 23.63
N ALA A 200 -3.88 -1.81 22.95
CA ALA A 200 -3.01 -0.81 23.55
C ALA A 200 -3.71 0.55 23.78
N THR A 201 -4.71 0.89 22.95
CA THR A 201 -5.27 2.25 22.91
C THR A 201 -6.77 2.33 23.11
N GLY A 202 -7.49 1.21 23.03
CA GLY A 202 -8.95 1.17 23.04
C GLY A 202 -9.62 1.60 21.73
N LYS A 203 -8.88 1.99 20.68
CA LYS A 203 -9.44 2.42 19.39
C LYS A 203 -8.95 1.55 18.24
N ARG A 204 -9.73 1.49 17.15
CA ARG A 204 -9.29 0.82 15.92
C ARG A 204 -8.14 1.58 15.28
N MET A 205 -7.36 0.90 14.44
CA MET A 205 -6.26 1.57 13.74
C MET A 205 -6.79 2.60 12.72
N ARG A 206 -7.94 2.34 12.07
CA ARG A 206 -8.60 3.33 11.18
C ARG A 206 -9.00 4.59 11.92
N ASP A 207 -9.45 4.48 13.17
CA ASP A 207 -9.96 5.61 13.96
C ASP A 207 -8.80 6.50 14.39
N HIS A 208 -7.68 5.90 14.84
CA HIS A 208 -6.43 6.63 15.10
C HIS A 208 -5.92 7.37 13.87
N LEU A 209 -5.90 6.69 12.71
CA LEU A 209 -5.50 7.30 11.46
C LEU A 209 -6.41 8.50 11.11
N ALA A 210 -7.71 8.33 11.25
CA ALA A 210 -8.69 9.37 10.97
C ALA A 210 -8.51 10.60 11.87
N GLU A 211 -8.42 10.41 13.18
CA GLU A 211 -8.30 11.49 14.15
C GLU A 211 -6.96 12.24 14.05
N GLN A 212 -5.85 11.51 13.89
CA GLN A 212 -4.52 12.10 14.01
C GLN A 212 -3.97 12.61 12.67
N VAL A 213 -4.49 12.11 11.55
CA VAL A 213 -3.95 12.43 10.21
C VAL A 213 -5.05 12.89 9.26
N LEU A 214 -6.09 12.08 9.06
CA LEU A 214 -7.02 12.32 7.95
C LEU A 214 -7.89 13.56 8.18
N ASN A 215 -8.56 13.66 9.32
CA ASN A 215 -9.48 14.76 9.62
C ASN A 215 -8.75 16.11 9.70
N PRO A 216 -7.62 16.25 10.42
CA PRO A 216 -6.91 17.54 10.49
C PRO A 216 -6.37 18.01 9.14
N LEU A 217 -6.02 17.08 8.25
CA LEU A 217 -5.47 17.40 6.93
C LEU A 217 -6.51 17.32 5.80
N GLY A 218 -7.76 16.94 6.07
CA GLY A 218 -8.83 16.87 5.08
C GLY A 218 -8.69 15.72 4.06
N PHE A 219 -8.17 14.57 4.46
CA PHE A 219 -8.22 13.35 3.63
C PHE A 219 -9.62 12.73 3.69
N ARG A 220 -10.08 12.19 2.56
CA ARG A 220 -11.35 11.48 2.45
C ARG A 220 -11.17 9.97 2.32
N TRP A 221 -10.23 9.55 1.48
CA TRP A 221 -10.20 8.17 0.99
C TRP A 221 -9.17 7.30 1.67
N THR A 222 -8.00 7.84 2.07
CA THR A 222 -6.81 7.11 2.54
C THR A 222 -7.01 6.43 3.90
N THR A 223 -7.84 5.38 3.93
CA THR A 223 -8.27 4.67 5.14
C THR A 223 -8.30 3.15 4.95
N PHE A 224 -8.32 2.41 6.06
CA PHE A 224 -8.39 0.94 6.06
C PHE A 224 -9.83 0.47 5.95
N GLY A 225 -10.27 0.24 4.71
CA GLY A 225 -11.67 0.03 4.38
C GLY A 225 -12.49 1.32 4.43
N VAL A 226 -13.68 1.30 3.83
CA VAL A 226 -14.62 2.42 3.70
C VAL A 226 -15.92 2.14 4.44
N SER A 227 -16.74 3.18 4.61
CA SER A 227 -18.10 3.00 5.06
C SER A 227 -18.95 2.26 4.00
N PRO A 228 -20.02 1.55 4.41
CA PRO A 228 -20.85 0.77 3.48
C PRO A 228 -21.42 1.56 2.30
N GLU A 229 -21.73 2.85 2.50
CA GLU A 229 -22.25 3.76 1.48
C GLU A 229 -21.23 4.17 0.42
N ASP A 230 -19.94 4.09 0.73
CA ASP A 230 -18.85 4.47 -0.19
C ASP A 230 -18.32 3.29 -1.02
N VAL A 231 -18.75 2.06 -0.72
CA VAL A 231 -18.30 0.83 -1.40
C VAL A 231 -18.45 0.93 -2.92
N ASP A 232 -19.61 1.40 -3.39
CA ASP A 232 -19.94 1.45 -4.82
C ASP A 232 -19.17 2.55 -5.57
N ARG A 233 -18.43 3.41 -4.84
CA ARG A 233 -17.56 4.45 -5.39
C ARG A 233 -16.12 3.99 -5.55
N VAL A 234 -15.75 2.86 -4.93
CA VAL A 234 -14.41 2.27 -5.05
C VAL A 234 -14.31 1.52 -6.37
N VAL A 235 -13.32 1.88 -7.18
CA VAL A 235 -13.07 1.24 -8.48
C VAL A 235 -12.87 -0.27 -8.27
N PRO A 236 -13.67 -1.12 -8.94
CA PRO A 236 -13.52 -2.56 -8.88
C PRO A 236 -12.13 -3.01 -9.30
N SER A 237 -11.52 -3.87 -8.48
CA SER A 237 -10.29 -4.57 -8.88
C SER A 237 -10.64 -5.75 -9.78
N VAL A 238 -10.17 -5.73 -11.01
CA VAL A 238 -10.55 -6.72 -12.03
C VAL A 238 -9.36 -7.58 -12.41
N ARG A 239 -9.61 -8.88 -12.57
CA ARG A 239 -8.59 -9.79 -13.07
C ARG A 239 -8.47 -9.64 -14.59
N THR A 240 -7.28 -9.29 -15.05
CA THR A 240 -6.98 -9.00 -16.46
C THR A 240 -5.81 -9.84 -16.95
N GLY A 241 -5.73 -10.05 -18.26
CA GLY A 241 -4.69 -10.88 -18.89
C GLY A 241 -4.86 -12.38 -18.60
N PRO A 242 -3.83 -13.19 -18.91
CA PRO A 242 -3.90 -14.65 -18.82
C PRO A 242 -4.07 -15.14 -17.38
N ARG A 243 -4.67 -16.32 -17.21
CA ARG A 243 -4.75 -16.95 -15.88
C ARG A 243 -3.33 -17.33 -15.42
N PRO A 244 -2.98 -17.08 -14.14
CA PRO A 244 -1.76 -17.63 -13.58
C PRO A 244 -1.75 -19.16 -13.70
N SER A 245 -0.58 -19.77 -13.77
CA SER A 245 -0.48 -21.22 -13.76
C SER A 245 -1.05 -21.81 -12.46
N ARG A 246 -1.50 -23.07 -12.49
CA ARG A 246 -2.05 -23.74 -11.30
C ARG A 246 -1.04 -23.79 -10.15
N ALA A 247 0.23 -24.03 -10.45
CA ALA A 247 1.32 -24.03 -9.47
C ALA A 247 1.49 -22.65 -8.81
N TRP A 248 1.49 -21.57 -9.61
CA TRP A 248 1.54 -20.20 -9.09
C TRP A 248 0.33 -19.85 -8.24
N SER A 249 -0.86 -20.30 -8.65
CA SER A 249 -2.11 -20.06 -7.91
C SER A 249 -2.11 -20.75 -6.55
N LEU A 250 -1.56 -21.96 -6.44
CA LEU A 250 -1.40 -22.68 -5.17
C LEU A 250 -0.41 -21.98 -4.24
N VAL A 251 0.75 -21.56 -4.77
CA VAL A 251 1.77 -20.83 -3.99
C VAL A 251 1.24 -19.48 -3.52
N ALA A 252 0.61 -18.72 -4.41
CA ALA A 252 -0.02 -17.43 -4.07
C ALA A 252 -1.17 -17.62 -3.08
N GLY A 253 -2.01 -18.64 -3.28
CA GLY A 253 -3.09 -18.99 -2.35
C GLY A 253 -2.57 -19.24 -0.95
N LYS A 254 -1.50 -20.01 -0.80
CA LYS A 254 -0.87 -20.27 0.52
C LYS A 254 -0.23 -19.02 1.12
N ALA A 255 0.46 -18.20 0.31
CA ALA A 255 1.11 -16.96 0.76
C ALA A 255 0.12 -15.85 1.14
N LEU A 256 -1.06 -15.83 0.51
CA LEU A 256 -2.15 -14.89 0.76
C LEU A 256 -3.16 -15.43 1.79
N GLY A 257 -2.83 -16.50 2.51
CA GLY A 257 -3.64 -17.02 3.62
C GLY A 257 -4.85 -17.86 3.25
N GLY A 258 -4.92 -18.34 2.00
CA GLY A 258 -6.03 -19.14 1.47
C GLY A 258 -7.32 -18.33 1.32
N GLY A 259 -7.96 -18.40 0.16
CA GLY A 259 -9.31 -17.85 -0.01
C GLY A 259 -9.43 -16.36 -0.36
N MET A 260 -8.36 -15.55 -0.38
CA MET A 260 -8.42 -14.21 -1.01
C MET A 260 -8.68 -14.28 -2.54
N SER A 261 -8.55 -15.47 -3.13
CA SER A 261 -8.90 -15.78 -4.52
C SER A 261 -10.36 -16.25 -4.70
N ALA A 262 -11.14 -16.42 -3.62
CA ALA A 262 -12.26 -17.37 -3.61
C ALA A 262 -13.67 -16.80 -3.42
N SER A 263 -13.91 -15.51 -3.57
CA SER A 263 -15.27 -15.03 -3.83
C SER A 263 -15.30 -13.75 -4.66
N THR A 264 -15.81 -13.90 -5.88
CA THR A 264 -16.13 -12.80 -6.80
C THR A 264 -17.56 -12.28 -6.61
N SER A 265 -18.25 -12.66 -5.52
CA SER A 265 -19.58 -12.14 -5.25
C SER A 265 -19.48 -10.68 -4.79
N ALA A 266 -20.47 -9.88 -5.17
CA ALA A 266 -20.56 -8.49 -4.75
C ALA A 266 -20.52 -8.35 -3.21
N ASP A 267 -21.19 -9.24 -2.49
CA ASP A 267 -21.21 -9.24 -1.02
C ASP A 267 -19.83 -9.45 -0.40
N SER A 268 -19.01 -10.31 -1.00
CA SER A 268 -17.66 -10.55 -0.48
C SER A 268 -16.74 -9.35 -0.72
N VAL A 269 -16.88 -8.71 -1.89
CA VAL A 269 -16.16 -7.46 -2.20
C VAL A 269 -16.58 -6.37 -1.22
N ARG A 270 -17.89 -6.21 -0.98
CA ARG A 270 -18.45 -5.28 -0.01
C ARG A 270 -17.90 -5.53 1.39
N ALA A 271 -17.95 -6.76 1.88
CA ALA A 271 -17.44 -7.13 3.20
C ALA A 271 -15.93 -6.88 3.34
N PHE A 272 -15.14 -7.16 2.29
CA PHE A 272 -13.70 -6.86 2.30
C PHE A 272 -13.40 -5.37 2.32
N LEU A 273 -14.16 -4.57 1.56
CA LEU A 273 -13.98 -3.13 1.47
C LEU A 273 -14.45 -2.40 2.73
N THR A 274 -15.32 -2.97 3.56
CA THR A 274 -15.76 -2.37 4.83
C THR A 274 -14.94 -2.82 6.04
N ALA A 275 -14.32 -4.02 5.98
CA ALA A 275 -13.47 -4.56 7.03
C ALA A 275 -12.19 -3.73 7.28
N GLU A 276 -11.59 -3.86 8.48
CA GLU A 276 -10.30 -3.21 8.79
C GLU A 276 -9.14 -4.16 8.52
N LEU A 277 -8.35 -3.92 7.46
CA LEU A 277 -7.15 -4.70 7.19
C LEU A 277 -5.94 -3.79 6.90
N PRO A 278 -5.16 -3.41 7.93
CA PRO A 278 -3.98 -2.56 7.79
C PRO A 278 -2.84 -3.15 6.95
N SER A 279 -3.01 -4.39 6.47
CA SER A 279 -2.08 -5.05 5.58
C SER A 279 -2.55 -5.13 4.13
N GLY A 280 -3.80 -4.81 3.79
CA GLY A 280 -4.33 -5.28 2.52
C GLY A 280 -5.55 -4.59 1.93
N ASN A 281 -6.19 -3.61 2.55
CA ASN A 281 -7.36 -2.94 1.97
C ASN A 281 -7.37 -1.41 2.14
N LEU A 282 -6.22 -0.76 1.97
CA LEU A 282 -6.19 0.71 1.90
C LEU A 282 -7.04 1.16 0.72
N VAL A 283 -8.11 1.89 0.97
CA VAL A 283 -8.80 2.65 -0.08
C VAL A 283 -8.13 4.02 -0.14
N THR A 284 -7.92 4.59 -1.32
CA THR A 284 -7.22 5.87 -1.51
C THR A 284 -7.34 6.36 -2.97
N THR A 285 -6.91 7.59 -3.26
CA THR A 285 -6.60 8.08 -4.61
C THR A 285 -5.10 8.28 -4.75
N ALA A 286 -4.57 8.39 -5.97
CA ALA A 286 -3.14 8.66 -6.13
C ALA A 286 -2.76 10.03 -5.53
N ALA A 287 -3.66 11.02 -5.66
CA ALA A 287 -3.47 12.36 -5.09
C ALA A 287 -3.36 12.33 -3.56
N GLU A 288 -4.22 11.57 -2.88
CA GLU A 288 -4.15 11.44 -1.43
C GLU A 288 -2.97 10.57 -0.98
N LEU A 289 -2.73 9.41 -1.60
CA LEU A 289 -1.62 8.55 -1.18
C LEU A 289 -0.27 9.26 -1.35
N SER A 290 -0.05 9.99 -2.44
CA SER A 290 1.15 10.83 -2.61
C SER A 290 1.22 11.92 -1.55
N ARG A 291 0.09 12.54 -1.18
CA ARG A 291 0.03 13.54 -0.11
C ARG A 291 0.34 12.94 1.26
N PHE A 292 -0.11 11.72 1.56
CA PHE A 292 0.26 11.02 2.79
C PHE A 292 1.78 10.80 2.86
N TYR A 293 2.39 10.35 1.76
CA TYR A 293 3.84 10.20 1.68
C TYR A 293 4.59 11.54 1.67
N GLU A 294 3.97 12.64 1.23
CA GLU A 294 4.54 14.00 1.35
C GLU A 294 4.69 14.41 2.82
N ILE A 295 3.78 14.02 3.71
CA ILE A 295 3.92 14.26 5.16
C ILE A 295 5.24 13.65 5.65
N LEU A 296 5.52 12.40 5.26
CA LEU A 296 6.75 11.71 5.61
C LEU A 296 7.96 12.34 4.91
N CYS A 297 7.80 12.75 3.64
CA CYS A 297 8.84 13.43 2.89
C CYS A 297 9.32 14.73 3.55
N ARG A 298 8.41 15.42 4.24
CA ARG A 298 8.64 16.65 4.99
C ARG A 298 9.04 16.44 6.45
N GLY A 299 9.41 15.22 6.84
CA GLY A 299 9.87 14.93 8.19
C GLY A 299 8.75 14.75 9.21
N GLY A 300 7.54 14.40 8.77
CA GLY A 300 6.40 14.08 9.63
C GLY A 300 5.42 15.24 9.88
N GLU A 301 5.51 16.34 9.12
CA GLU A 301 4.60 17.49 9.24
C GLU A 301 4.12 17.98 7.87
N LEU A 302 2.84 18.31 7.77
CA LEU A 302 2.23 18.94 6.60
C LEU A 302 1.17 19.94 7.07
N ASP A 303 1.08 21.10 6.43
CA ASP A 303 0.04 22.12 6.69
C ASP A 303 -0.16 22.46 8.19
N GLY A 304 0.94 22.48 8.96
CA GLY A 304 0.94 22.76 10.41
C GLY A 304 0.52 21.58 11.30
N VAL A 305 0.16 20.44 10.73
CA VAL A 305 -0.16 19.20 11.45
C VAL A 305 1.06 18.29 11.47
N ARG A 306 1.64 18.12 12.66
CA ARG A 306 2.73 17.18 12.91
C ARG A 306 2.18 15.84 13.38
N ILE A 307 2.46 14.78 12.63
CA ILE A 307 2.06 13.41 12.97
C ILE A 307 3.22 12.61 13.57
N LEU A 308 4.46 12.97 13.22
CA LEU A 308 5.69 12.32 13.68
C LEU A 308 6.80 13.36 13.85
N SER A 309 7.71 13.12 14.80
CA SER A 309 8.98 13.84 14.83
C SER A 309 9.91 13.37 13.70
N PRO A 310 10.86 14.21 13.23
CA PRO A 310 11.84 13.80 12.24
C PRO A 310 12.74 12.66 12.76
N ASP A 311 12.97 12.59 14.06
CA ASP A 311 13.85 11.60 14.71
C ASP A 311 13.19 10.21 14.74
N THR A 312 11.90 10.16 15.09
CA THR A 312 11.12 8.93 14.96
C THR A 312 11.01 8.50 13.51
N LEU A 313 10.77 9.43 12.57
CA LEU A 313 10.73 9.07 11.17
C LEU A 313 12.05 8.44 10.71
N ARG A 314 13.20 9.06 11.03
CA ARG A 314 14.53 8.51 10.71
C ARG A 314 14.71 7.09 11.27
N SER A 315 14.26 6.86 12.50
CA SER A 315 14.28 5.55 13.14
C SER A 315 13.33 4.55 12.45
N ALA A 316 12.12 4.98 12.12
CA ALA A 316 11.08 4.15 11.49
C ALA A 316 11.49 3.66 10.10
N ILE A 317 12.20 4.48 9.33
CA ILE A 317 12.69 4.13 7.99
C ILE A 317 14.10 3.52 8.00
N ALA A 318 14.77 3.45 9.15
CA ALA A 318 16.08 2.81 9.25
C ALA A 318 16.00 1.33 8.85
N PRO A 319 17.01 0.79 8.14
CA PRO A 319 16.99 -0.61 7.72
C PRO A 319 16.91 -1.59 8.89
N SER A 320 16.00 -2.56 8.80
CA SER A 320 15.98 -3.69 9.74
C SER A 320 17.26 -4.54 9.62
N PRO A 321 17.65 -5.27 10.69
CA PRO A 321 18.79 -6.19 10.65
C PRO A 321 18.71 -7.18 9.47
N ARG A 322 19.87 -7.47 8.86
CA ARG A 322 19.97 -8.41 7.75
C ARG A 322 19.79 -9.84 8.27
N ILE A 323 18.74 -10.50 7.79
CA ILE A 323 18.49 -11.93 8.00
C ILE A 323 18.07 -12.55 6.66
N PRO A 324 18.29 -13.86 6.42
CA PRO A 324 17.91 -14.49 5.17
C PRO A 324 16.39 -14.44 4.93
N GLY A 325 15.95 -14.29 3.69
CA GLY A 325 14.53 -14.19 3.39
C GLY A 325 14.17 -13.72 1.98
N ILE A 326 12.87 -13.69 1.70
CA ILE A 326 12.29 -13.32 0.40
C ILE A 326 11.39 -12.09 0.47
N ALA A 327 11.33 -11.41 1.62
CA ALA A 327 10.52 -10.21 1.80
C ALA A 327 11.16 -8.91 1.25
N GLY A 328 12.40 -8.98 0.75
CA GLY A 328 13.16 -7.80 0.32
C GLY A 328 13.73 -7.00 1.49
N ARG A 329 14.19 -5.77 1.20
CA ARG A 329 14.66 -4.82 2.22
C ARG A 329 13.46 -4.16 2.88
N VAL A 330 13.45 -4.17 4.21
CA VAL A 330 12.41 -3.52 5.01
C VAL A 330 13.03 -2.67 6.11
N SER A 331 12.32 -1.63 6.53
CA SER A 331 12.73 -0.78 7.64
C SER A 331 12.37 -1.39 8.99
N LEU A 332 12.75 -0.73 10.09
CA LEU A 332 12.35 -1.11 11.46
C LEU A 332 10.83 -1.03 11.65
N ALA A 333 10.17 -0.01 11.08
CA ALA A 333 8.71 0.11 11.12
C ALA A 333 7.98 -0.70 10.03
N GLY A 334 8.68 -1.40 9.14
CA GLY A 334 8.07 -2.27 8.13
C GLY A 334 7.81 -1.63 6.76
N PHE A 335 8.34 -0.44 6.49
CA PHE A 335 8.36 0.12 5.13
C PHE A 335 9.21 -0.76 4.21
N GLU A 336 8.83 -0.90 2.95
CA GLU A 336 9.77 -1.38 1.93
C GLU A 336 10.82 -0.30 1.69
N LEU A 337 12.07 -0.72 1.63
CA LEU A 337 13.20 0.16 1.38
C LEU A 337 13.71 -0.03 -0.04
N GLY A 338 14.08 1.08 -0.65
CA GLY A 338 14.73 1.11 -1.93
C GLY A 338 16.19 0.64 -1.89
N GLY A 339 16.90 0.82 -2.98
CA GLY A 339 18.26 0.31 -3.17
C GLY A 339 18.71 0.45 -4.61
N ARG A 340 19.95 0.07 -4.89
CA ARG A 340 20.49 0.06 -6.27
C ARG A 340 19.60 -0.69 -7.25
N ARG A 341 19.01 -1.80 -6.79
CA ARG A 341 17.89 -2.49 -7.43
C ARG A 341 16.92 -2.89 -6.33
N SER A 342 15.71 -2.35 -6.38
CA SER A 342 14.68 -2.61 -5.38
C SER A 342 13.34 -2.88 -6.07
N LYS A 343 12.26 -2.96 -5.30
CA LYS A 343 10.91 -3.00 -5.86
C LYS A 343 10.51 -1.67 -6.51
N PHE A 344 11.08 -0.55 -6.08
CA PHE A 344 10.80 0.78 -6.62
C PHE A 344 11.57 1.10 -7.91
N GLY A 345 12.44 0.22 -8.40
CA GLY A 345 13.27 0.54 -9.56
C GLY A 345 14.76 0.33 -9.33
N ALA A 346 15.55 0.67 -10.34
CA ALA A 346 16.96 0.90 -10.20
C ALA A 346 17.22 2.29 -9.58
N HIS A 347 18.34 2.47 -8.88
CA HIS A 347 18.78 3.78 -8.36
C HIS A 347 17.77 4.48 -7.43
N THR A 348 17.13 3.68 -6.57
CA THR A 348 16.09 4.13 -5.61
C THR A 348 16.58 4.05 -4.16
N GLU A 349 17.87 4.19 -3.89
CA GLU A 349 18.48 3.95 -2.57
C GLU A 349 17.81 4.68 -1.39
N THR A 350 17.25 5.86 -1.67
CA THR A 350 16.63 6.78 -0.71
C THR A 350 15.11 6.65 -0.64
N HIS A 351 14.53 5.77 -1.47
CA HIS A 351 13.10 5.52 -1.47
C HIS A 351 12.69 4.67 -0.26
N PHE A 352 11.54 4.98 0.30
CA PHE A 352 10.81 4.11 1.19
C PHE A 352 9.31 4.22 0.94
N GLY A 353 8.57 3.17 1.28
CA GLY A 353 7.13 3.14 1.08
C GLY A 353 6.61 1.74 0.98
N ARG A 354 5.72 1.49 0.02
CA ARG A 354 5.12 0.16 -0.12
C ARG A 354 4.55 -0.11 -1.50
N SER A 355 4.90 -1.28 -2.04
CA SER A 355 4.19 -1.90 -3.17
C SER A 355 2.93 -2.64 -2.70
N GLY A 356 1.85 -2.45 -3.45
CA GLY A 356 0.55 -3.10 -3.37
C GLY A 356 0.48 -4.35 -4.24
N LEU A 357 -0.70 -4.98 -4.28
CA LEU A 357 -0.92 -6.15 -5.12
C LEU A 357 -0.76 -5.79 -6.60
N THR A 358 0.05 -6.56 -7.32
CA THR A 358 0.42 -6.36 -8.74
C THR A 358 1.14 -5.04 -8.99
N THR A 359 0.41 -3.95 -9.23
CA THR A 359 0.95 -2.77 -9.89
C THR A 359 0.63 -1.44 -9.19
N GLN A 360 0.40 -1.47 -7.88
CA GLN A 360 0.08 -0.27 -7.08
C GLN A 360 1.24 0.12 -6.18
N TYR A 361 1.59 1.41 -6.14
CA TYR A 361 2.78 1.90 -5.46
C TYR A 361 2.43 3.18 -4.70
N GLY A 362 3.01 3.33 -3.51
CA GLY A 362 3.08 4.62 -2.81
C GLY A 362 4.45 4.73 -2.14
N TRP A 363 5.12 5.87 -2.30
CA TRP A 363 6.48 6.05 -1.81
C TRP A 363 6.84 7.51 -1.54
N ALA A 364 7.90 7.68 -0.77
CA ALA A 364 8.62 8.93 -0.58
C ALA A 364 10.12 8.72 -0.80
N ASP A 365 10.81 9.79 -1.16
CA ASP A 365 12.27 9.91 -1.27
C ASP A 365 12.68 11.23 -0.64
N LEU A 366 13.29 11.16 0.56
CA LEU A 366 13.65 12.36 1.34
C LEU A 366 14.73 13.18 0.64
N ASP A 367 15.73 12.51 0.06
CA ASP A 367 16.85 13.16 -0.60
C ASP A 367 16.40 13.96 -1.81
N ARG A 368 15.36 13.48 -2.47
CA ARG A 368 14.72 14.20 -3.57
C ARG A 368 13.67 15.18 -2.99
N GLY A 369 13.01 14.92 -1.88
CA GLY A 369 11.81 15.68 -1.54
C GLY A 369 10.68 15.31 -2.52
N LEU A 370 10.64 14.04 -2.91
CA LEU A 370 9.69 13.48 -3.87
C LEU A 370 8.75 12.54 -3.13
N SER A 371 7.46 12.63 -3.43
CA SER A 371 6.49 11.60 -3.07
C SER A 371 5.64 11.24 -4.27
N GLY A 372 5.14 10.00 -4.29
CA GLY A 372 4.40 9.51 -5.44
C GLY A 372 3.44 8.38 -5.10
N ALA A 373 2.43 8.25 -5.95
CA ALA A 373 1.53 7.12 -5.94
C ALA A 373 1.10 6.73 -7.35
N ILE A 374 0.95 5.42 -7.57
CA ILE A 374 0.44 4.82 -8.80
C ILE A 374 -0.63 3.80 -8.39
N LEU A 375 -1.84 3.93 -8.93
CA LEU A 375 -2.95 3.03 -8.65
C LEU A 375 -3.52 2.45 -9.94
N THR A 376 -3.84 1.16 -9.92
CA THR A 376 -4.39 0.41 -11.06
C THR A 376 -5.57 -0.46 -10.61
N SER A 377 -6.54 -0.63 -11.50
CA SER A 377 -7.68 -1.53 -11.28
C SER A 377 -7.44 -2.94 -11.83
N GLY A 378 -6.62 -3.08 -12.88
CA GLY A 378 -6.26 -4.37 -13.47
C GLY A 378 -5.25 -5.15 -12.65
N LYS A 379 -5.55 -6.42 -12.43
CA LYS A 379 -4.68 -7.39 -11.75
C LYS A 379 -4.15 -8.39 -12.77
N SER A 380 -3.22 -7.91 -13.59
CA SER A 380 -2.54 -8.72 -14.59
C SER A 380 -1.17 -9.19 -14.13
N THR A 381 -0.69 -10.29 -14.70
CA THR A 381 0.66 -10.81 -14.48
C THR A 381 1.65 -10.31 -15.53
N VAL A 382 1.17 -9.73 -16.64
CA VAL A 382 2.01 -9.34 -17.79
C VAL A 382 2.60 -7.93 -17.68
N ASP A 383 2.07 -7.09 -16.79
CA ASP A 383 2.47 -5.70 -16.62
C ASP A 383 3.10 -5.42 -15.24
N THR A 384 3.51 -6.48 -14.54
CA THR A 384 4.08 -6.40 -13.19
C THR A 384 5.39 -5.59 -13.10
N GLU A 385 6.12 -5.44 -14.21
CA GLU A 385 7.34 -4.63 -14.28
C GLU A 385 7.06 -3.13 -14.57
N ARG A 386 5.85 -2.76 -15.00
CA ARG A 386 5.55 -1.38 -15.41
C ARG A 386 5.70 -0.35 -14.29
N PRO A 387 5.17 -0.56 -13.07
CA PRO A 387 5.42 0.38 -11.98
C PRO A 387 6.90 0.49 -11.61
N TRP A 388 7.65 -0.63 -11.69
CA TRP A 388 9.08 -0.65 -11.42
C TRP A 388 9.86 0.23 -12.40
N GLN A 389 9.55 0.10 -13.71
CA GLN A 389 10.14 0.93 -14.76
C GLN A 389 9.75 2.40 -14.60
N LEU A 390 8.49 2.66 -14.27
CA LEU A 390 7.97 4.02 -14.10
C LEU A 390 8.61 4.74 -12.91
N CYS A 391 8.71 4.06 -11.76
CA CYS A 391 9.38 4.62 -10.58
C CYS A 391 10.88 4.87 -10.81
N ALA A 392 11.55 3.98 -11.56
CA ALA A 392 12.94 4.20 -11.99
C ALA A 392 13.06 5.43 -12.89
N GLN A 393 12.21 5.55 -13.91
CA GLN A 393 12.16 6.71 -14.82
C GLN A 393 11.94 8.02 -14.04
N ILE A 394 10.97 8.03 -13.10
CA ILE A 394 10.70 9.20 -12.24
C ILE A 394 11.94 9.56 -11.42
N SER A 395 12.64 8.58 -10.87
CA SER A 395 13.85 8.80 -10.06
C SER A 395 15.00 9.40 -10.88
N GLU A 396 15.12 9.01 -12.15
CA GLU A 396 16.16 9.51 -13.06
C GLU A 396 15.95 10.99 -13.43
N ILE A 397 14.70 11.41 -13.63
CA ILE A 397 14.39 12.79 -14.04
C ILE A 397 14.33 13.79 -12.87
N VAL A 398 14.20 13.30 -11.64
CA VAL A 398 14.04 14.13 -10.45
C VAL A 398 15.40 14.28 -9.75
N PRO A 399 16.04 15.46 -9.67
CA PRO A 399 17.40 15.59 -9.11
C PRO A 399 17.45 15.43 -7.58
N HIS A 400 18.61 15.05 -7.03
CA HIS A 400 18.82 15.08 -5.57
C HIS A 400 18.80 16.53 -5.04
N SER A 401 18.29 16.71 -3.83
CA SER A 401 18.33 18.00 -3.13
C SER A 401 19.73 18.25 -2.56
N PRO A 402 20.32 19.43 -2.78
CA PRO A 402 21.65 19.76 -2.25
C PRO A 402 21.77 19.68 -0.73
N SER A 403 20.65 19.82 -0.01
CA SER A 403 20.58 19.91 1.46
C SER A 403 20.47 18.56 2.18
N ALA A 404 20.32 17.43 1.48
CA ALA A 404 20.07 16.13 2.12
C ALA A 404 21.34 15.43 2.67
N ARG A 405 22.51 16.06 2.54
CA ARG A 405 23.81 15.50 2.97
C ARG A 405 24.43 16.22 4.18
N ALA A 406 23.68 17.11 4.84
CA ALA A 406 24.15 17.85 6.02
C ALA A 406 23.72 17.15 7.32
#